data_AF-A0A925JNU3-F1
#
_entry.id   AF-A0A925JNU3-F1
#
_cell.length_a   1.000
_cell.length_b   1.000
_cell.length_c   1.000
_cell.angle_alpha   90.00
_cell.angle_beta   90.00
_cell.angle_gamma   90.00
#
_symmetry.space_group_name_H-M   'P 1'
#
loop_
_entity.id
_entity.type
_entity.pdbx_description
1 polymer ?
#
loop_
_entity_poly.entity_id
_entity_poly.type
_entity_poly.pdbx_seq_one_letter_code
_entity_poly.pdbx_strand_id
1 'polypeptide(L)'
;MQPASFQYLKQAPPGLIPKIFAPEIVSKKNQYEFGSVLSRDGKEFYYAVEVDRKPHIRLVKFENNQWTEPVKLPFSDQYGYNDPFLSPDEKKLFFISDRALDGKGPKKDIDIWYVKRQENGWSDPINAGSSINSNKNEYYVSFTKGGTLYFSSNTGTDEATAKNFDIYAAQFANGTFQTASKLSAAINTQHYEADVFIAPDEQYIIYCAERPDGHGQGDLFVSFKDGRGQWQEAKNMGNAVNTTGYEFCPFVSADGKYLFFSRDGDIYWVDAKVIKTLR
;
A
#
# COMPACT_ATOMS: atom_id res chain seq x y z
N MET A 1 0.29 -12.70 29.05
CA MET A 1 1.44 -11.92 28.55
C MET A 1 0.88 -10.73 27.78
N GLN A 2 1.26 -9.49 28.10
CA GLN A 2 1.01 -8.38 27.19
C GLN A 2 1.71 -8.69 25.86
N PRO A 3 1.08 -8.46 24.70
CA PRO A 3 1.81 -8.55 23.44
C PRO A 3 3.00 -7.59 23.52
N ALA A 4 4.19 -8.06 23.10
CA ALA A 4 5.36 -7.22 23.03
C ALA A 4 5.04 -5.98 22.19
N SER A 5 5.37 -4.79 22.68
CA SER A 5 5.19 -3.56 21.92
C SER A 5 6.02 -3.61 20.65
N PHE A 6 5.42 -3.21 19.53
CA PHE A 6 6.12 -3.06 18.26
C PHE A 6 7.35 -2.18 18.46
N GLN A 7 8.48 -2.62 17.91
CA GLN A 7 9.76 -1.95 18.12
C GLN A 7 10.02 -0.84 17.09
N TYR A 8 9.37 -0.88 15.92
CA TYR A 8 9.54 0.11 14.84
C TYR A 8 11.01 0.43 14.55
N LEU A 9 11.82 -0.60 14.34
CA LEU A 9 13.27 -0.47 14.11
C LEU A 9 14.01 0.30 15.22
N LYS A 10 13.46 0.31 16.44
CA LYS A 10 13.94 1.02 17.63
C LYS A 10 14.05 2.54 17.43
N GLN A 11 13.32 3.09 16.45
CA GLN A 11 13.27 4.53 16.22
C GLN A 11 12.33 5.20 17.24
N ALA A 12 12.71 6.40 17.70
CA ALA A 12 11.84 7.21 18.55
C ALA A 12 10.54 7.58 17.79
N PRO A 13 9.35 7.33 18.35
CA PRO A 13 8.09 7.62 17.68
C PRO A 13 7.90 9.07 17.19
N PRO A 14 7.20 9.27 16.08
CA PRO A 14 6.80 10.60 15.63
C PRO A 14 5.61 11.10 16.45
N GLY A 15 5.41 12.42 16.43
CA GLY A 15 4.16 13.05 16.87
C GLY A 15 3.21 13.23 15.68
N LEU A 16 2.48 14.35 15.65
CA LEU A 16 1.61 14.72 14.53
C LEU A 16 2.34 15.34 13.34
N ILE A 17 3.67 15.44 13.42
CA ILE A 17 4.53 15.89 12.32
C ILE A 17 5.25 14.65 11.78
N PRO A 18 5.06 14.31 10.48
CA PRO A 18 5.74 13.19 9.85
C PRO A 18 7.25 13.28 9.97
N LYS A 19 7.89 12.12 10.10
CA LYS A 19 9.35 11.97 10.07
C LYS A 19 9.71 10.89 9.06
N ILE A 20 10.94 10.90 8.57
CA ILE A 20 11.49 9.77 7.81
C ILE A 20 11.55 8.54 8.74
N PHE A 21 11.17 7.38 8.22
CA PHE A 21 11.17 6.12 8.94
C PHE A 21 12.50 5.38 8.78
N ALA A 22 13.05 4.91 9.90
CA ALA A 22 14.28 4.13 10.01
C ALA A 22 15.43 4.63 9.10
N PRO A 23 15.89 5.88 9.27
CA PRO A 23 16.96 6.44 8.45
C PRO A 23 18.21 5.57 8.49
N GLU A 24 18.91 5.48 7.36
CA GLU A 24 20.11 4.65 7.13
C GLU A 24 19.86 3.13 7.14
N ILE A 25 18.66 2.66 7.48
CA ILE A 25 18.26 1.24 7.40
C ILE A 25 17.26 1.02 6.28
N VAL A 26 16.12 1.73 6.33
CA VAL A 26 15.07 1.71 5.31
C VAL A 26 15.30 2.87 4.35
N SER A 27 15.17 4.11 4.85
CA SER A 27 15.37 5.32 4.07
C SER A 27 16.84 5.70 3.98
N LYS A 28 17.47 5.46 2.82
CA LYS A 28 18.90 5.70 2.59
C LYS A 28 19.09 6.81 1.56
N LYS A 29 20.04 7.72 1.81
CA LYS A 29 20.31 8.91 0.96
C LYS A 29 20.49 8.69 -0.54
N ASN A 30 20.87 7.49 -0.97
CA ASN A 30 21.15 7.16 -2.37
C ASN A 30 20.21 6.09 -2.92
N GLN A 31 19.02 5.96 -2.33
CA GLN A 31 17.99 5.03 -2.72
C GLN A 31 16.66 5.76 -2.76
N TYR A 32 15.73 5.22 -3.55
CA TYR A 32 14.35 5.68 -3.59
C TYR A 32 13.50 4.54 -3.07
N GLU A 33 12.82 4.77 -1.96
CA GLU A 33 11.93 3.81 -1.33
C GLU A 33 10.49 4.28 -1.39
N PHE A 34 9.58 3.32 -1.59
CA PHE A 34 8.16 3.57 -1.66
C PHE A 34 7.40 2.27 -1.42
N GLY A 35 6.12 2.39 -1.02
CA GLY A 35 5.27 1.25 -0.69
C GLY A 35 5.77 0.48 0.52
N SER A 36 4.95 0.35 1.57
CA SER A 36 5.40 -0.40 2.76
C SER A 36 4.28 -1.10 3.50
N VAL A 37 4.66 -2.18 4.19
CA VAL A 37 3.77 -2.88 5.12
C VAL A 37 4.57 -3.48 6.28
N LEU A 38 3.98 -3.41 7.47
CA LEU A 38 4.51 -4.01 8.69
C LEU A 38 3.63 -5.19 9.12
N SER A 39 4.26 -6.31 9.50
CA SER A 39 3.53 -7.46 10.04
C SER A 39 2.77 -7.12 11.31
N ARG A 40 1.73 -7.90 11.59
CA ARG A 40 0.83 -7.76 12.74
C ARG A 40 1.52 -7.97 14.08
N ASP A 41 2.66 -8.65 14.11
CA ASP A 41 3.51 -8.76 15.30
C ASP A 41 4.62 -7.70 15.35
N GLY A 42 4.71 -6.83 14.35
CA GLY A 42 5.67 -5.74 14.27
C GLY A 42 7.11 -6.19 14.02
N LYS A 43 7.34 -7.41 13.49
CA LYS A 43 8.67 -8.00 13.31
C LYS A 43 9.15 -8.11 11.88
N GLU A 44 8.28 -7.98 10.89
CA GLU A 44 8.67 -7.99 9.48
C GLU A 44 8.21 -6.70 8.83
N PHE A 45 9.15 -5.92 8.30
CA PHE A 45 8.87 -4.70 7.55
C PHE A 45 9.28 -4.90 6.10
N TYR A 46 8.31 -4.79 5.20
CA TYR A 46 8.49 -4.91 3.76
C TYR A 46 8.37 -3.53 3.12
N TYR A 47 9.22 -3.25 2.15
CA TYR A 47 9.16 -2.02 1.37
C TYR A 47 9.79 -2.21 0.00
N ALA A 48 9.44 -1.38 -0.98
CA ALA A 48 10.12 -1.41 -2.27
C ALA A 48 11.27 -0.40 -2.33
N VAL A 49 12.29 -0.74 -3.12
CA VAL A 49 13.43 0.10 -3.43
C VAL A 49 13.64 0.11 -4.93
N GLU A 50 13.76 1.29 -5.53
CA GLU A 50 14.15 1.41 -6.93
C GLU A 50 15.64 1.14 -7.12
N VAL A 51 15.97 0.20 -8.01
CA VAL A 51 17.34 -0.06 -8.47
C VAL A 51 17.32 -0.12 -9.99
N ASP A 52 18.11 0.73 -10.65
CA ASP A 52 18.19 0.81 -12.12
C ASP A 52 16.80 0.98 -12.81
N ARG A 53 15.94 1.85 -12.25
CA ARG A 53 14.55 2.09 -12.70
C ARG A 53 13.64 0.87 -12.59
N LYS A 54 13.95 -0.03 -11.65
CA LYS A 54 13.18 -1.25 -11.40
C LYS A 54 12.95 -1.43 -9.91
N PRO A 55 11.69 -1.47 -9.45
CA PRO A 55 11.40 -1.64 -8.04
C PRO A 55 11.66 -3.10 -7.59
N HIS A 56 12.18 -3.22 -6.39
CA HIS A 56 12.45 -4.49 -5.72
C HIS A 56 11.97 -4.46 -4.28
N ILE A 57 11.27 -5.51 -3.86
CA ILE A 57 10.83 -5.65 -2.47
C ILE A 57 12.02 -6.08 -1.59
N ARG A 58 12.24 -5.29 -0.54
CA ARG A 58 13.14 -5.54 0.59
C ARG A 58 12.34 -6.02 1.80
N LEU A 59 13.04 -6.71 2.69
CA LEU A 59 12.54 -7.18 3.97
C LEU A 59 13.57 -6.91 5.06
N VAL A 60 13.12 -6.34 6.16
CA VAL A 60 13.87 -6.22 7.42
C VAL A 60 13.13 -6.99 8.50
N LYS A 61 13.82 -7.89 9.21
CA LYS A 61 13.23 -8.77 10.23
C LYS A 61 13.75 -8.44 11.62
N PHE A 62 12.90 -8.62 12.63
CA PHE A 62 13.29 -8.60 14.04
C PHE A 62 13.43 -10.03 14.57
N GLU A 63 14.67 -10.48 14.72
CA GLU A 63 15.02 -11.82 15.20
C GLU A 63 16.19 -11.73 16.17
N ASN A 64 16.24 -12.65 17.15
CA ASN A 64 17.30 -12.66 18.17
C ASN A 64 17.51 -11.31 18.87
N ASN A 65 16.41 -10.58 19.11
CA ASN A 65 16.38 -9.24 19.75
C ASN A 65 17.07 -8.11 18.96
N GLN A 66 17.32 -8.33 17.67
CA GLN A 66 17.96 -7.38 16.76
C GLN A 66 17.21 -7.30 15.43
N TRP A 67 17.35 -6.16 14.75
CA TRP A 67 16.86 -6.01 13.39
C TRP A 67 17.94 -6.46 12.41
N THR A 68 17.57 -7.22 11.38
CA THR A 68 18.49 -7.62 10.32
C THR A 68 18.79 -6.46 9.39
N GLU A 69 19.89 -6.56 8.64
CA GLU A 69 20.06 -5.74 7.43
C GLU A 69 18.93 -6.03 6.41
N PRO A 70 18.58 -5.06 5.55
CA PRO A 70 17.58 -5.28 4.50
C PRO A 70 18.02 -6.34 3.50
N VAL A 71 17.21 -7.40 3.38
CA VAL A 71 17.42 -8.45 2.37
C VAL A 71 16.45 -8.26 1.22
N LYS A 72 16.89 -8.56 -0.01
CA LYS A 72 16.01 -8.60 -1.18
C LYS A 72 15.17 -9.88 -1.13
N LEU A 73 13.88 -9.79 -1.45
CA LEU A 73 13.10 -11.00 -1.71
C LEU A 73 13.62 -11.74 -2.96
N PRO A 74 13.48 -13.07 -3.03
CA PRO A 74 14.16 -13.88 -4.06
C PRO A 74 13.65 -13.64 -5.49
N PHE A 75 12.63 -12.80 -5.69
CA PHE A 75 12.12 -12.39 -7.00
C PHE A 75 13.12 -11.41 -7.65
N SER A 76 14.14 -11.96 -8.31
CA SER A 76 15.21 -11.19 -8.93
C SER A 76 15.37 -11.58 -10.39
N ASP A 77 14.43 -11.15 -11.21
CA ASP A 77 14.46 -11.32 -12.66
C ASP A 77 14.27 -9.95 -13.37
N GLN A 78 13.79 -9.97 -14.61
CA GLN A 78 13.64 -8.79 -15.46
C GLN A 78 12.49 -7.86 -15.06
N TYR A 79 11.59 -8.27 -14.16
CA TYR A 79 10.37 -7.54 -13.81
C TYR A 79 10.55 -6.61 -12.60
N GLY A 80 9.69 -5.61 -12.52
CA GLY A 80 9.53 -4.77 -11.34
C GLY A 80 8.58 -5.40 -10.31
N TYR A 81 8.87 -5.19 -9.04
CA TYR A 81 8.06 -5.66 -7.91
C TYR A 81 7.88 -4.51 -6.92
N ASN A 82 6.66 -4.02 -6.77
CA ASN A 82 6.38 -2.83 -5.98
C ASN A 82 5.17 -3.00 -5.04
N ASP A 83 5.00 -2.07 -4.11
CA ASP A 83 3.82 -1.91 -3.25
C ASP A 83 3.45 -3.19 -2.49
N PRO A 84 4.36 -3.71 -1.65
CA PRO A 84 4.13 -4.91 -0.88
C PRO A 84 2.99 -4.70 0.14
N PHE A 85 2.06 -5.66 0.22
CA PHE A 85 1.02 -5.67 1.25
C PHE A 85 0.71 -7.10 1.72
N LEU A 86 0.60 -7.30 3.04
CA LEU A 86 0.32 -8.62 3.61
C LEU A 86 -1.19 -8.91 3.61
N SER A 87 -1.57 -10.16 3.31
CA SER A 87 -2.94 -10.62 3.55
C SER A 87 -3.29 -10.57 5.04
N PRO A 88 -4.59 -10.52 5.43
CA PRO A 88 -4.99 -10.46 6.83
C PRO A 88 -4.48 -11.61 7.71
N ASP A 89 -4.22 -12.77 7.12
CA ASP A 89 -3.65 -13.95 7.77
C ASP A 89 -2.12 -14.05 7.63
N GLU A 90 -1.49 -13.10 6.93
CA GLU A 90 -0.05 -12.99 6.64
C GLU A 90 0.56 -14.20 5.94
N LYS A 91 -0.29 -15.07 5.37
CA LYS A 91 0.12 -16.22 4.56
C LYS A 91 0.42 -15.85 3.11
N LYS A 92 0.06 -14.64 2.68
CA LYS A 92 0.37 -14.11 1.36
C LYS A 92 0.97 -12.72 1.46
N LEU A 93 1.94 -12.44 0.61
CA LEU A 93 2.43 -11.09 0.34
C LEU A 93 1.99 -10.73 -1.08
N PHE A 94 1.13 -9.73 -1.18
CA PHE A 94 0.68 -9.13 -2.43
C PHE A 94 1.62 -8.00 -2.85
N PHE A 95 1.68 -7.72 -4.14
CA PHE A 95 2.48 -6.67 -4.76
C PHE A 95 2.02 -6.44 -6.19
N ILE A 96 2.47 -5.35 -6.80
CA ILE A 96 2.23 -5.07 -8.23
C ILE A 96 3.47 -5.42 -9.06
N SER A 97 3.26 -5.82 -10.32
CA SER A 97 4.37 -6.20 -11.21
C SER A 97 3.99 -6.09 -12.69
N ASP A 98 4.98 -5.71 -13.51
CA ASP A 98 4.92 -5.74 -14.98
C ASP A 98 5.24 -7.15 -15.55
N ARG A 99 5.15 -8.18 -14.70
CA ARG A 99 5.48 -9.57 -15.00
C ARG A 99 4.57 -10.17 -16.07
N ALA A 100 5.18 -10.81 -17.06
CA ALA A 100 4.45 -11.65 -18.02
C ALA A 100 3.75 -12.83 -17.32
N LEU A 101 2.57 -13.23 -17.77
CA LEU A 101 1.79 -14.32 -17.14
C LEU A 101 2.55 -15.65 -17.05
N ASP A 102 3.41 -15.94 -18.03
CA ASP A 102 4.27 -17.14 -18.06
C ASP A 102 5.58 -16.98 -17.28
N GLY A 103 5.83 -15.78 -16.73
CA GLY A 103 7.04 -15.41 -16.01
C GLY A 103 8.29 -15.27 -16.88
N LYS A 104 8.19 -15.36 -18.21
CA LYS A 104 9.34 -15.40 -19.13
C LYS A 104 9.21 -14.48 -20.33
N GLY A 105 7.98 -14.12 -20.70
CA GLY A 105 7.67 -13.26 -21.84
C GLY A 105 8.05 -11.79 -21.64
N PRO A 106 7.69 -10.93 -22.60
CA PRO A 106 7.89 -9.49 -22.48
C PRO A 106 7.06 -8.91 -21.33
N LYS A 107 7.53 -7.80 -20.76
CA LYS A 107 6.79 -7.00 -19.78
C LYS A 107 5.40 -6.64 -20.31
N LYS A 108 4.44 -6.55 -19.40
CA LYS A 108 3.03 -6.28 -19.67
C LYS A 108 2.55 -5.02 -18.95
N ASP A 109 1.26 -4.78 -19.05
CA ASP A 109 0.52 -4.00 -18.07
C ASP A 109 0.83 -4.45 -16.63
N ILE A 110 0.58 -3.56 -15.69
CA ILE A 110 0.85 -3.83 -14.28
C ILE A 110 -0.35 -4.55 -13.67
N ASP A 111 -0.08 -5.75 -13.20
CA ASP A 111 -1.06 -6.60 -12.53
C ASP A 111 -0.80 -6.65 -11.03
N ILE A 112 -1.82 -7.05 -10.26
CA ILE A 112 -1.66 -7.50 -8.88
C ILE A 112 -1.24 -8.98 -8.88
N TRP A 113 -0.18 -9.26 -8.14
CA TRP A 113 0.39 -10.59 -7.92
C TRP A 113 0.51 -10.87 -6.43
N TYR A 114 0.71 -12.13 -6.07
CA TYR A 114 1.05 -12.51 -4.72
C TYR A 114 1.96 -13.73 -4.66
N VAL A 115 2.61 -13.90 -3.51
CA VAL A 115 3.36 -15.12 -3.15
C VAL A 115 2.79 -15.71 -1.88
N LYS A 116 2.89 -17.04 -1.74
CA LYS A 116 2.43 -17.77 -0.56
C LYS A 116 3.61 -18.03 0.37
N ARG A 117 3.43 -17.82 1.66
CA ARG A 117 4.43 -18.11 2.69
C ARG A 117 4.70 -19.61 2.74
N GLN A 118 5.96 -19.99 2.82
CA GLN A 118 6.45 -21.36 2.92
C GLN A 118 7.36 -21.49 4.15
N GLU A 119 7.72 -22.72 4.52
CA GLU A 119 8.64 -22.99 5.64
C GLU A 119 9.97 -22.22 5.47
N ASN A 120 10.49 -22.17 4.24
CA ASN A 120 11.76 -21.53 3.90
C ASN A 120 11.58 -20.37 2.91
N GLY A 121 10.66 -19.45 3.19
CA GLY A 121 10.50 -18.21 2.43
C GLY A 121 9.14 -18.08 1.74
N TRP A 122 9.16 -17.78 0.44
CA TRP A 122 7.98 -17.47 -0.36
C TRP A 122 7.94 -18.33 -1.61
N SER A 123 6.73 -18.68 -2.08
CA SER A 123 6.54 -19.33 -3.38
C SER A 123 6.94 -18.44 -4.55
N ASP A 124 6.89 -19.01 -5.78
CA ASP A 124 6.89 -18.20 -6.99
C ASP A 124 5.67 -17.25 -7.04
N PRO A 125 5.77 -16.10 -7.75
CA PRO A 125 4.66 -15.19 -7.98
C PRO A 125 3.46 -15.85 -8.68
N ILE A 126 2.26 -15.58 -8.16
CA ILE A 126 0.98 -16.05 -8.67
C ILE A 126 0.12 -14.82 -9.02
N ASN A 127 -0.39 -14.76 -10.26
CA ASN A 127 -1.27 -13.68 -10.69
C ASN A 127 -2.59 -13.73 -9.89
N ALA A 128 -3.12 -12.57 -9.50
CA ALA A 128 -4.34 -12.50 -8.69
C ALA A 128 -5.62 -12.90 -9.45
N GLY A 129 -5.53 -13.04 -10.78
CA GLY A 129 -6.59 -13.55 -11.65
C GLY A 129 -7.58 -12.48 -12.08
N SER A 130 -8.44 -12.84 -13.04
CA SER A 130 -9.33 -11.90 -13.75
C SER A 130 -10.50 -11.33 -12.92
N SER A 131 -10.70 -11.79 -11.68
CA SER A 131 -11.63 -11.14 -10.75
C SER A 131 -11.06 -9.82 -10.22
N ILE A 132 -9.74 -9.67 -10.27
CA ILE A 132 -8.99 -8.51 -9.75
C ILE A 132 -8.32 -7.78 -10.90
N ASN A 133 -7.53 -8.50 -11.70
CA ASN A 133 -6.76 -7.94 -12.80
C ASN A 133 -7.60 -7.81 -14.07
N SER A 134 -7.34 -6.76 -14.84
CA SER A 134 -8.01 -6.47 -16.10
C SER A 134 -7.04 -6.62 -17.29
N ASN A 135 -7.28 -5.89 -18.38
CA ASN A 135 -6.34 -5.76 -19.50
C ASN A 135 -5.63 -4.39 -19.48
N LYS A 136 -5.64 -3.74 -18.31
CA LYS A 136 -4.98 -2.47 -18.03
C LYS A 136 -4.26 -2.57 -16.68
N ASN A 137 -4.02 -1.44 -16.01
CA ASN A 137 -3.19 -1.40 -14.82
C ASN A 137 -4.02 -1.51 -13.54
N GLU A 138 -3.56 -2.36 -12.63
CA GLU A 138 -4.04 -2.48 -11.26
C GLU A 138 -2.92 -2.21 -10.26
N TYR A 139 -3.10 -1.20 -9.41
CA TYR A 139 -2.12 -0.71 -8.45
C TYR A 139 -2.57 -0.95 -7.01
N TYR A 140 -1.56 -1.01 -6.12
CA TYR A 140 -1.61 -0.85 -4.67
C TYR A 140 -2.81 -1.46 -3.95
N VAL A 141 -2.55 -2.46 -3.11
CA VAL A 141 -3.64 -3.19 -2.43
C VAL A 141 -3.70 -2.89 -0.94
N SER A 142 -4.90 -3.03 -0.38
CA SER A 142 -5.09 -3.16 1.07
C SER A 142 -6.28 -4.06 1.39
N PHE A 143 -6.37 -4.50 2.64
CA PHE A 143 -7.36 -5.48 3.06
C PHE A 143 -8.15 -5.05 4.28
N THR A 144 -9.42 -5.42 4.28
CA THR A 144 -10.26 -5.39 5.47
C THR A 144 -10.01 -6.64 6.31
N LYS A 145 -10.44 -6.62 7.58
CA LYS A 145 -10.32 -7.80 8.46
C LYS A 145 -11.06 -9.02 7.90
N GLY A 146 -12.15 -8.80 7.15
CA GLY A 146 -12.92 -9.84 6.49
C GLY A 146 -12.26 -10.41 5.22
N GLY A 147 -11.15 -9.81 4.77
CA GLY A 147 -10.44 -10.23 3.56
C GLY A 147 -10.92 -9.57 2.27
N THR A 148 -11.84 -8.59 2.33
CA THR A 148 -12.16 -7.77 1.16
C THR A 148 -10.91 -7.02 0.74
N LEU A 149 -10.55 -7.16 -0.53
CA LEU A 149 -9.42 -6.50 -1.17
C LEU A 149 -9.86 -5.16 -1.74
N TYR A 150 -9.16 -4.09 -1.40
CA TYR A 150 -9.30 -2.78 -2.01
C TYR A 150 -8.05 -2.51 -2.83
N PHE A 151 -8.21 -1.97 -4.03
CA PHE A 151 -7.11 -1.67 -4.94
C PHE A 151 -7.50 -0.58 -5.93
N SER A 152 -6.53 -0.06 -6.65
CA SER A 152 -6.74 0.97 -7.66
C SER A 152 -6.63 0.37 -9.06
N SER A 153 -7.49 0.78 -9.99
CA SER A 153 -7.44 0.32 -11.38
C SER A 153 -7.83 1.43 -12.34
N ASN A 154 -7.19 1.45 -13.52
CA ASN A 154 -7.60 2.33 -14.62
C ASN A 154 -8.52 1.59 -15.64
N THR A 155 -9.07 0.42 -15.29
CA THR A 155 -9.93 -0.38 -16.19
C THR A 155 -11.11 0.43 -16.75
N GLY A 156 -11.70 1.34 -15.96
CA GLY A 156 -12.84 2.18 -16.34
C GLY A 156 -12.53 3.40 -17.22
N THR A 157 -11.27 3.64 -17.57
CA THR A 157 -10.85 4.83 -18.34
C THR A 157 -10.91 4.64 -19.85
N ASP A 158 -10.74 5.71 -20.62
CA ASP A 158 -10.44 5.69 -22.06
C ASP A 158 -8.99 6.16 -22.32
N GLU A 159 -8.60 6.31 -23.58
CA GLU A 159 -7.24 6.78 -23.92
C GLU A 159 -6.94 8.18 -23.38
N ALA A 160 -7.93 9.08 -23.36
CA ALA A 160 -7.76 10.46 -22.88
C ALA A 160 -7.55 10.52 -21.36
N THR A 161 -8.10 9.54 -20.64
CA THR A 161 -8.08 9.46 -19.17
C THR A 161 -7.24 8.28 -18.65
N ALA A 162 -6.41 7.66 -19.49
CA ALA A 162 -5.68 6.42 -19.17
C ALA A 162 -4.74 6.53 -17.95
N LYS A 163 -4.38 7.76 -17.54
CA LYS A 163 -3.60 8.04 -16.34
C LYS A 163 -4.43 8.07 -15.07
N ASN A 164 -5.74 8.25 -15.16
CA ASN A 164 -6.64 8.26 -14.00
C ASN A 164 -6.83 6.84 -13.49
N PHE A 165 -6.86 6.71 -12.17
CA PHE A 165 -7.22 5.47 -11.50
C PHE A 165 -8.47 5.72 -10.68
N ASP A 166 -9.24 4.67 -10.49
CA ASP A 166 -10.33 4.62 -9.55
C ASP A 166 -10.08 3.50 -8.53
N ILE A 167 -10.69 3.62 -7.36
CA ILE A 167 -10.64 2.60 -6.32
C ILE A 167 -11.76 1.59 -6.51
N TYR A 168 -11.37 0.31 -6.47
CA TYR A 168 -12.22 -0.86 -6.59
C TYR A 168 -12.15 -1.71 -5.32
N ALA A 169 -13.18 -2.53 -5.10
CA ALA A 169 -13.21 -3.53 -4.03
C ALA A 169 -13.64 -4.90 -4.57
N ALA A 170 -12.90 -5.94 -4.19
CA ALA A 170 -13.20 -7.35 -4.48
C ALA A 170 -13.44 -8.11 -3.16
N GLN A 171 -14.67 -8.56 -2.95
CA GLN A 171 -15.01 -9.35 -1.76
C GLN A 171 -14.36 -10.73 -1.79
N PHE A 172 -13.86 -11.21 -0.66
CA PHE A 172 -13.38 -12.57 -0.53
C PHE A 172 -14.52 -13.47 -0.01
N ALA A 173 -15.04 -14.34 -0.87
CA ALA A 173 -16.15 -15.23 -0.56
C ALA A 173 -15.94 -16.61 -1.19
N ASN A 174 -16.37 -17.67 -0.52
CA ASN A 174 -16.26 -19.05 -1.02
C ASN A 174 -14.83 -19.44 -1.43
N GLY A 175 -13.81 -18.92 -0.73
CA GLY A 175 -12.41 -19.24 -0.97
C GLY A 175 -11.76 -18.48 -2.15
N THR A 176 -12.46 -17.55 -2.79
CA THR A 176 -11.94 -16.76 -3.92
C THR A 176 -12.38 -15.30 -3.87
N PHE A 177 -11.65 -14.42 -4.57
CA PHE A 177 -12.09 -13.06 -4.80
C PHE A 177 -13.21 -13.04 -5.85
N GLN A 178 -14.29 -12.36 -5.50
CA GLN A 178 -15.38 -12.04 -6.42
C GLN A 178 -14.95 -10.91 -7.36
N THR A 179 -15.65 -10.75 -8.48
CA THR A 179 -15.40 -9.66 -9.43
C THR A 179 -15.41 -8.31 -8.71
N ALA A 180 -14.35 -7.54 -8.91
CA ALA A 180 -14.21 -6.23 -8.30
C ALA A 180 -15.30 -5.24 -8.78
N SER A 181 -15.74 -4.35 -7.89
CA SER A 181 -16.64 -3.26 -8.20
C SER A 181 -16.02 -1.91 -7.85
N LYS A 182 -16.25 -0.91 -8.72
CA LYS A 182 -15.82 0.48 -8.50
C LYS A 182 -16.55 1.05 -7.28
N LEU A 183 -15.85 1.75 -6.40
CA LEU A 183 -16.46 2.46 -5.28
C LEU A 183 -17.29 3.66 -5.73
N SER A 184 -18.13 4.17 -4.84
CA SER A 184 -19.06 5.27 -5.12
C SER A 184 -18.36 6.59 -5.45
N ALA A 185 -19.13 7.56 -5.97
CA ALA A 185 -18.64 8.90 -6.29
C ALA A 185 -18.18 9.73 -5.08
N ALA A 186 -18.44 9.26 -3.86
CA ALA A 186 -17.87 9.85 -2.65
C ALA A 186 -16.37 9.57 -2.51
N ILE A 187 -15.89 8.52 -3.18
CA ILE A 187 -14.49 8.10 -3.21
C ILE A 187 -13.88 8.42 -4.57
N ASN A 188 -14.51 7.98 -5.66
CA ASN A 188 -13.99 8.10 -7.01
C ASN A 188 -14.57 9.33 -7.71
N THR A 189 -13.71 10.17 -8.27
CA THR A 189 -14.13 11.37 -9.02
C THR A 189 -13.79 11.21 -10.50
N GLN A 190 -13.72 12.32 -11.22
CA GLN A 190 -13.19 12.34 -12.60
C GLN A 190 -11.66 12.46 -12.63
N HIS A 191 -11.01 12.58 -11.47
CA HIS A 191 -9.58 12.79 -11.30
C HIS A 191 -8.86 11.47 -11.03
N TYR A 192 -7.61 11.55 -10.58
CA TYR A 192 -6.82 10.40 -10.17
C TYR A 192 -7.14 10.04 -8.72
N GLU A 193 -7.51 8.79 -8.46
CA GLU A 193 -7.60 8.20 -7.12
C GLU A 193 -6.88 6.84 -7.08
N ALA A 194 -5.72 6.80 -6.41
CA ALA A 194 -4.89 5.61 -6.31
C ALA A 194 -4.37 5.34 -4.90
N ASP A 195 -3.56 4.29 -4.77
CA ASP A 195 -2.82 3.96 -3.55
C ASP A 195 -3.70 3.91 -2.31
N VAL A 196 -4.57 2.90 -2.28
CA VAL A 196 -5.61 2.79 -1.27
C VAL A 196 -5.18 2.03 -0.03
N PHE A 197 -5.43 2.62 1.14
CA PHE A 197 -5.49 1.95 2.43
C PHE A 197 -6.91 1.95 2.97
N ILE A 198 -7.50 0.76 3.12
CA ILE A 198 -8.74 0.56 3.88
C ILE A 198 -8.43 0.17 5.33
N ALA A 199 -9.06 0.85 6.29
CA ALA A 199 -8.98 0.43 7.69
C ALA A 199 -9.52 -1.00 7.86
N PRO A 200 -8.93 -1.87 8.70
CA PRO A 200 -9.41 -3.25 8.85
C PRO A 200 -10.88 -3.39 9.26
N ASP A 201 -11.44 -2.41 9.97
CA ASP A 201 -12.84 -2.31 10.39
C ASP A 201 -13.72 -1.51 9.42
N GLU A 202 -13.15 -1.12 8.27
CA GLU A 202 -13.75 -0.30 7.22
C GLU A 202 -14.33 1.04 7.70
N GLN A 203 -13.87 1.59 8.83
CA GLN A 203 -14.41 2.85 9.35
C GLN A 203 -13.87 4.08 8.60
N TYR A 204 -12.68 3.97 8.02
CA TYR A 204 -12.08 5.00 7.19
C TYR A 204 -11.26 4.37 6.05
N ILE A 205 -11.05 5.15 5.00
CA ILE A 205 -10.22 4.82 3.84
C ILE A 205 -9.30 6.01 3.56
N ILE A 206 -8.04 5.74 3.28
CA ILE A 206 -7.03 6.74 2.92
C ILE A 206 -6.54 6.41 1.52
N TYR A 207 -6.36 7.40 0.67
CA TYR A 207 -5.86 7.21 -0.70
C TYR A 207 -5.14 8.45 -1.21
N CYS A 208 -4.28 8.25 -2.21
CA CYS A 208 -3.66 9.34 -2.97
C CYS A 208 -4.67 9.87 -4.01
N ALA A 209 -4.78 11.19 -4.14
CA ALA A 209 -5.57 11.80 -5.20
C ALA A 209 -4.96 13.08 -5.77
N GLU A 210 -5.19 13.34 -7.06
CA GLU A 210 -4.79 14.58 -7.75
C GLU A 210 -6.01 15.46 -8.00
N ARG A 211 -6.52 16.11 -6.93
CA ARG A 211 -7.75 16.91 -6.98
C ARG A 211 -7.48 18.41 -7.00
N PRO A 212 -8.40 19.24 -7.58
CA PRO A 212 -8.25 20.69 -7.59
C PRO A 212 -8.15 21.35 -6.20
N ASP A 213 -8.72 20.72 -5.16
CA ASP A 213 -8.62 21.14 -3.76
C ASP A 213 -7.40 20.55 -3.03
N GLY A 214 -6.50 19.89 -3.77
CA GLY A 214 -5.21 19.43 -3.31
C GLY A 214 -4.20 20.56 -3.11
N HIS A 215 -3.17 20.25 -2.33
CA HIS A 215 -2.06 21.11 -1.95
C HIS A 215 -0.82 20.86 -2.81
N GLY A 216 -0.62 19.61 -3.27
CA GLY A 216 0.54 19.18 -4.04
C GLY A 216 0.19 18.54 -5.38
N GLN A 217 1.13 17.73 -5.86
CA GLN A 217 1.00 17.01 -7.12
C GLN A 217 0.17 15.73 -6.97
N GLY A 218 0.19 15.13 -5.78
CA GLY A 218 -0.70 14.06 -5.37
C GLY A 218 -0.74 14.00 -3.84
N ASP A 219 -1.94 14.01 -3.28
CA ASP A 219 -2.16 14.23 -1.86
C ASP A 219 -2.86 13.04 -1.22
N LEU A 220 -2.60 12.81 0.07
CA LEU A 220 -3.41 11.89 0.84
C LEU A 220 -4.74 12.54 1.24
N PHE A 221 -5.82 11.85 0.91
CA PHE A 221 -7.19 12.14 1.34
C PHE A 221 -7.71 11.03 2.24
N VAL A 222 -8.62 11.37 3.16
CA VAL A 222 -9.31 10.41 4.01
C VAL A 222 -10.83 10.56 3.92
N SER A 223 -11.55 9.45 3.76
CA SER A 223 -13.00 9.39 3.88
C SER A 223 -13.40 8.49 5.05
N PHE A 224 -14.53 8.81 5.69
CA PHE A 224 -15.11 8.08 6.80
C PHE A 224 -16.49 7.55 6.44
N LYS A 225 -16.84 6.35 6.91
CA LYS A 225 -18.21 5.88 6.82
C LYS A 225 -19.13 6.66 7.76
N ASP A 226 -20.35 6.95 7.31
CA ASP A 226 -21.42 7.49 8.13
C ASP A 226 -22.08 6.40 9.00
N GLY A 227 -23.06 6.79 9.83
CA GLY A 227 -23.81 5.84 10.67
C GLY A 227 -24.66 4.82 9.90
N ARG A 228 -24.75 4.93 8.57
CA ARG A 228 -25.45 4.02 7.66
C ARG A 228 -24.47 3.16 6.85
N GLY A 229 -23.16 3.28 7.11
CA GLY A 229 -22.10 2.54 6.43
C GLY A 229 -21.76 3.06 5.03
N GLN A 230 -22.18 4.29 4.67
CA GLN A 230 -21.86 4.92 3.39
C GLN A 230 -20.60 5.78 3.51
N TRP A 231 -19.74 5.73 2.50
CA TRP A 231 -18.60 6.64 2.40
C TRP A 231 -19.07 8.09 2.26
N GLN A 232 -18.47 8.98 3.05
CA GLN A 232 -18.67 10.42 2.93
C GLN A 232 -17.64 11.02 1.97
N GLU A 233 -17.84 12.28 1.59
CA GLU A 233 -16.84 13.04 0.84
C GLU A 233 -15.49 13.03 1.58
N ALA A 234 -14.41 12.79 0.84
CA ALA A 234 -13.08 12.71 1.43
C ALA A 234 -12.53 14.09 1.77
N LYS A 235 -11.76 14.15 2.84
CA LYS A 235 -11.08 15.36 3.33
C LYS A 235 -9.59 15.24 3.01
N ASN A 236 -8.99 16.30 2.47
CA ASN A 236 -7.54 16.40 2.33
C ASN A 236 -6.88 16.30 3.72
N MET A 237 -5.78 15.53 3.84
CA MET A 237 -5.10 15.34 5.13
C MET A 237 -4.29 16.54 5.62
N GLY A 238 -4.23 17.62 4.83
CA GLY A 238 -3.73 18.94 5.19
C GLY A 238 -2.21 19.04 5.26
N ASN A 239 -1.70 20.26 5.47
CA ASN A 239 -0.27 20.61 5.39
C ASN A 239 0.66 19.90 6.38
N ALA A 240 0.10 19.22 7.39
CA ALA A 240 0.92 18.40 8.27
C ALA A 240 1.36 17.10 7.57
N VAL A 241 0.49 16.53 6.73
CA VAL A 241 0.70 15.26 6.04
C VAL A 241 0.98 15.48 4.55
N ASN A 242 0.39 16.46 3.90
CA ASN A 242 0.61 16.75 2.49
C ASN A 242 1.58 17.92 2.31
N THR A 243 2.35 17.89 1.23
CA THR A 243 3.26 18.97 0.82
C THR A 243 2.90 19.46 -0.58
N THR A 244 3.80 20.21 -1.22
CA THR A 244 3.68 20.53 -2.64
C THR A 244 4.13 19.38 -3.56
N GLY A 245 4.68 18.30 -2.97
CA GLY A 245 5.18 17.12 -3.67
C GLY A 245 4.09 16.07 -3.89
N TYR A 246 4.52 14.80 -3.91
CA TYR A 246 3.64 13.63 -3.98
C TYR A 246 3.67 12.88 -2.64
N GLU A 247 2.50 12.69 -2.04
CA GLU A 247 2.28 11.79 -0.92
C GLU A 247 1.36 10.64 -1.32
N PHE A 248 1.87 9.42 -1.18
CA PHE A 248 1.21 8.24 -1.73
C PHE A 248 1.60 6.98 -0.94
N CYS A 249 1.12 5.81 -1.37
CA CYS A 249 1.31 4.53 -0.67
C CYS A 249 1.00 4.56 0.86
N PRO A 250 -0.22 4.96 1.28
CA PRO A 250 -0.58 4.97 2.69
C PRO A 250 -0.69 3.56 3.28
N PHE A 251 -0.31 3.40 4.55
CA PHE A 251 -0.57 2.19 5.34
C PHE A 251 -0.62 2.53 6.83
N VAL A 252 -1.61 2.04 7.57
CA VAL A 252 -1.66 2.19 9.04
C VAL A 252 -1.24 0.89 9.72
N SER A 253 -0.33 0.97 10.69
CA SER A 253 0.17 -0.19 11.43
C SER A 253 -0.97 -0.97 12.11
N ALA A 254 -0.80 -2.29 12.24
CA ALA A 254 -1.84 -3.17 12.78
C ALA A 254 -2.24 -2.86 14.24
N ASP A 255 -1.38 -2.20 15.01
CA ASP A 255 -1.70 -1.70 16.36
C ASP A 255 -2.40 -0.32 16.35
N GLY A 256 -2.64 0.25 15.16
CA GLY A 256 -3.37 1.49 14.92
C GLY A 256 -2.64 2.76 15.33
N LYS A 257 -1.33 2.69 15.61
CA LYS A 257 -0.59 3.82 16.18
C LYS A 257 0.04 4.75 15.16
N TYR A 258 0.47 4.25 14.01
CA TYR A 258 1.20 5.07 13.03
C TYR A 258 0.66 4.86 11.62
N LEU A 259 0.53 5.98 10.91
CA LEU A 259 0.35 6.02 9.47
C LEU A 259 1.73 6.13 8.84
N PHE A 260 1.99 5.28 7.85
CA PHE A 260 3.13 5.29 6.94
C PHE A 260 2.67 5.77 5.58
N PHE A 261 3.55 6.44 4.85
CA PHE A 261 3.33 6.87 3.47
C PHE A 261 4.68 7.15 2.81
N SER A 262 4.69 7.26 1.48
CA SER A 262 5.89 7.59 0.70
C SER A 262 5.85 9.05 0.27
N ARG A 263 7.01 9.71 0.26
CA ARG A 263 7.21 11.08 -0.23
C ARG A 263 8.65 11.24 -0.71
N ASP A 264 8.82 11.82 -1.89
CA ASP A 264 10.14 12.20 -2.46
C ASP A 264 11.20 11.08 -2.43
N GLY A 265 10.77 9.82 -2.54
CA GLY A 265 11.66 8.67 -2.51
C GLY A 265 12.04 8.19 -1.11
N ASP A 266 11.34 8.63 -0.07
CA ASP A 266 11.52 8.15 1.31
C ASP A 266 10.19 7.66 1.88
N ILE A 267 10.28 6.77 2.88
CA ILE A 267 9.13 6.35 3.68
C ILE A 267 9.03 7.23 4.92
N TYR A 268 7.87 7.86 5.08
CA TYR A 268 7.52 8.67 6.24
C TYR A 268 6.58 7.92 7.17
N TRP A 269 6.59 8.31 8.44
CA TRP A 269 5.64 7.86 9.44
C TRP A 269 5.22 8.99 10.37
N VAL A 270 3.96 8.92 10.85
CA VAL A 270 3.32 9.93 11.72
C VAL A 270 2.36 9.24 12.70
N ASP A 271 2.09 9.86 13.86
CA ASP A 271 1.07 9.36 14.79
C ASP A 271 -0.30 9.35 14.09
N ALA A 272 -0.94 8.18 14.03
CA ALA A 272 -2.22 7.97 13.36
C ALA A 272 -3.38 8.80 13.93
N LYS A 273 -3.19 9.49 15.06
CA LYS A 273 -4.12 10.53 15.54
C LYS A 273 -4.37 11.63 14.52
N VAL A 274 -3.48 11.89 13.55
CA VAL A 274 -3.73 12.83 12.45
C VAL A 274 -4.99 12.46 11.63
N ILE A 275 -5.36 11.18 11.59
CA ILE A 275 -6.60 10.74 10.95
C ILE A 275 -7.81 11.20 11.77
N LYS A 276 -7.73 11.06 13.10
CA LYS A 276 -8.84 11.37 14.01
C LYS A 276 -9.14 12.87 14.10
N THR A 277 -8.14 13.72 13.87
CA THR A 277 -8.36 15.18 13.83
C THR A 277 -9.22 15.62 12.65
N LEU A 278 -9.46 14.74 11.68
CA LEU A 278 -10.25 14.99 10.48
C LEU A 278 -11.64 14.34 10.54
N ARG A 279 -12.00 13.64 11.62
CA ARG A 279 -13.30 12.99 11.75
C ARG A 279 -14.41 14.01 11.96
#